data_AF-A0A524LT59-F1
#
_entry.id   AF-A0A524LT59-F1
#
_cell.length_a   1.000
_cell.length_b   1.000
_cell.length_c   1.000
_cell.angle_alpha   90.00
_cell.angle_beta   90.00
_cell.angle_gamma   90.00
#
_symmetry.space_group_name_H-M   'P 1'
#
loop_
_entity.id
_entity.type
_entity.pdbx_description
1 polymer ?
#
loop_
_entity_poly.entity_id
_entity_poly.type
_entity_poly.pdbx_seq_one_letter_code
_entity_poly.pdbx_strand_id
1 'polypeptide(L)'
;MNRTVLVRIPMFSSSEKAAVEFRSGDAMANPYLLFCAIVAAGKDGINRKLVPPEPRSEDIFSMSDEERTKHDIKMLPSSLKEALDCLEADSVIMDAIGPDIARNYIKLKRKEWNQYSNHIVTEWEWEMYQDL
;
A
#
# COMPACT_ATOMS: atom_id res chain seq x y z
N MET A 1 -4.23 -3.05 -21.53
CA MET A 1 -3.91 -2.05 -20.48
C MET A 1 -3.90 -2.77 -19.15
N ASN A 2 -2.74 -2.90 -18.51
CA ASN A 2 -2.60 -3.65 -17.27
C ASN A 2 -3.28 -2.89 -16.11
N ARG A 3 -4.27 -3.53 -15.46
CA ARG A 3 -5.02 -2.96 -14.33
C ARG A 3 -4.65 -3.59 -12.99
N THR A 4 -3.73 -4.55 -12.96
CA THR A 4 -3.40 -5.33 -11.76
C THR A 4 -2.05 -4.93 -11.18
N VAL A 5 -1.36 -3.98 -11.80
CA VAL A 5 -0.15 -3.31 -11.29
C VAL A 5 -0.45 -2.14 -10.35
N LEU A 6 0.41 -1.97 -9.34
CA LEU A 6 0.37 -0.89 -8.34
C LEU A 6 0.67 0.50 -8.94
N VAL A 7 1.76 0.56 -9.71
CA VAL A 7 2.22 1.79 -10.37
C VAL A 7 2.04 1.62 -11.88
N ARG A 8 1.37 2.57 -12.52
CA ARG A 8 1.16 2.60 -13.96
C ARG A 8 1.81 3.84 -14.57
N ILE A 9 2.35 3.68 -15.78
CA ILE A 9 2.74 4.80 -16.64
C ILE A 9 1.62 4.98 -17.67
N PRO A 10 0.79 6.04 -17.59
CA PRO A 10 -0.23 6.33 -18.59
C PRO A 10 0.42 6.61 -19.94
N MET A 11 -0.28 6.33 -21.04
CA MET A 11 0.17 6.80 -22.35
C MET A 11 0.08 8.33 -22.38
N PHE A 12 1.17 8.99 -22.76
CA PHE A 12 1.25 10.44 -22.88
C PHE A 12 1.74 10.83 -24.29
N SER A 13 1.23 11.95 -24.80
CA SER A 13 1.56 12.45 -26.14
C SER A 13 2.89 13.21 -26.20
N SER A 14 3.41 13.65 -25.05
CA SER A 14 4.65 14.41 -24.91
C SER A 14 5.26 14.20 -23.52
N SER A 15 6.57 14.40 -23.38
CA SER A 15 7.30 14.22 -22.12
C SER A 15 6.78 15.14 -21.00
N GLU A 16 6.29 16.34 -21.34
CA GLU A 16 5.68 17.27 -20.37
C GLU A 16 4.41 16.72 -19.71
N LYS A 17 3.76 15.75 -20.37
CA LYS A 17 2.56 15.07 -19.85
C LYS A 17 2.89 13.72 -19.23
N ALA A 18 4.18 13.38 -19.09
CA ALA A 18 4.60 12.15 -18.45
C ALA A 18 4.17 12.18 -16.98
N ALA A 19 3.48 11.12 -16.56
CA ALA A 19 2.97 10.98 -15.22
C ALA A 19 3.21 9.57 -14.70
N VAL A 20 3.29 9.45 -13.39
CA VAL A 20 3.28 8.17 -12.69
C VAL A 20 1.95 8.09 -11.94
N GLU A 21 1.20 7.02 -12.18
CA GLU A 21 -0.08 6.78 -11.55
C GLU A 21 0.07 5.73 -10.45
N PHE A 22 -0.11 6.16 -9.20
CA PHE A 22 -0.15 5.28 -8.05
C PHE A 22 -1.60 4.87 -7.75
N ARG A 23 -1.89 3.57 -7.78
CA ARG A 23 -3.28 3.05 -7.84
C ARG A 23 -3.79 2.39 -6.56
N SER A 24 -2.98 2.36 -5.49
CA SER A 24 -3.40 1.81 -4.20
C SER A 24 -4.06 2.83 -3.27
N GLY A 25 -4.04 4.12 -3.61
CA GLY A 25 -4.76 5.14 -2.84
C GLY A 25 -6.26 5.03 -3.06
N ASP A 26 -7.04 5.07 -1.98
CA ASP A 26 -8.50 5.11 -2.00
C ASP A 26 -9.04 6.43 -1.41
N ALA A 27 -10.37 6.61 -1.44
CA ALA A 27 -11.03 7.82 -0.95
C ALA A 27 -11.10 7.94 0.58
N MET A 28 -10.71 6.91 1.33
CA MET A 28 -10.64 6.93 2.79
C MET A 28 -9.31 7.47 3.30
N ALA A 29 -8.28 7.51 2.44
CA ALA A 29 -6.99 8.09 2.78
C ALA A 29 -7.08 9.61 3.01
N ASN A 30 -6.34 10.11 4.00
CA ASN A 30 -6.11 11.54 4.11
C ASN A 30 -5.20 11.98 2.94
N PRO A 31 -5.66 12.85 2.03
CA PRO A 31 -4.90 13.18 0.82
C PRO A 31 -3.56 13.84 1.13
N TYR A 32 -3.47 14.62 2.21
CA TYR A 32 -2.21 15.27 2.60
C TYR A 32 -1.16 14.26 3.04
N LEU A 33 -1.55 13.28 3.87
CA LEU A 33 -0.64 12.23 4.32
C LEU A 33 -0.25 11.28 3.18
N LEU A 34 -1.20 10.95 2.30
CA LEU A 34 -0.95 10.11 1.13
C LEU A 34 0.07 10.76 0.19
N PHE A 35 -0.14 12.02 -0.21
CA PHE A 35 0.80 12.71 -1.08
C PHE A 35 2.15 12.97 -0.41
N CYS A 36 2.17 13.25 0.91
CA CYS A 36 3.41 13.35 1.68
C CYS A 36 4.23 12.06 1.57
N ALA A 37 3.62 10.91 1.82
CA ALA A 37 4.29 9.61 1.76
C ALA A 37 4.80 9.27 0.34
N ILE A 38 3.97 9.52 -0.70
CA ILE A 38 4.36 9.27 -2.10
C ILE A 38 5.56 10.15 -2.50
N VAL A 39 5.53 11.44 -2.18
CA VAL A 39 6.62 12.37 -2.50
C VAL A 39 7.88 12.02 -1.73
N ALA A 40 7.75 11.63 -0.45
CA ALA A 40 8.88 11.21 0.37
C ALA A 40 9.56 9.96 -0.19
N ALA A 41 8.80 8.91 -0.52
CA ALA A 41 9.31 7.69 -1.14
C ALA A 41 9.98 7.96 -2.49
N GLY A 42 9.36 8.77 -3.34
CA GLY A 42 9.93 9.15 -4.63
C GLY A 42 11.24 9.93 -4.50
N LYS A 43 11.27 10.92 -3.59
CA LYS A 43 12.48 11.71 -3.31
C LYS A 43 13.61 10.83 -2.77
N ASP A 44 13.30 9.92 -1.85
CA ASP A 44 14.28 8.99 -1.30
C ASP A 44 14.85 8.05 -2.38
N GLY A 45 14.00 7.51 -3.26
CA GLY A 45 14.44 6.70 -4.40
C GLY A 45 15.39 7.45 -5.34
N ILE A 46 15.11 8.74 -5.62
CA ILE A 46 15.99 9.60 -6.41
C ILE A 46 17.34 9.81 -5.70
N ASN A 47 17.31 10.16 -4.41
CA ASN A 47 18.52 10.43 -3.64
C ASN A 47 19.45 9.21 -3.54
N ARG A 48 18.86 8.03 -3.34
CA ARG A 48 19.58 6.75 -3.27
C ARG A 48 19.88 6.14 -4.63
N LYS A 49 19.41 6.76 -5.73
CA LYS A 49 19.55 6.27 -7.12
C LYS A 49 19.04 4.83 -7.27
N LEU A 50 17.89 4.53 -6.65
CA LEU A 50 17.29 3.21 -6.74
C LEU A 50 16.86 2.93 -8.18
N VAL A 51 17.13 1.72 -8.64
CA VAL A 51 16.65 1.23 -9.93
C VAL A 51 15.31 0.53 -9.69
N PRO A 52 14.20 1.00 -10.29
CA PRO A 52 12.93 0.29 -10.19
C PRO A 52 13.04 -1.08 -10.89
N PRO A 53 12.27 -2.08 -10.45
CA PRO A 53 12.25 -3.38 -11.12
C PRO A 53 11.73 -3.25 -12.56
N GLU A 54 12.03 -4.26 -13.38
CA GLU A 54 11.55 -4.33 -14.75
C GLU A 54 10.02 -4.23 -14.83
N PRO A 55 9.47 -3.45 -15.78
CA PRO A 55 8.04 -3.25 -15.90
C PRO A 55 7.34 -4.56 -16.28
N ARG A 56 6.13 -4.75 -15.75
CA ARG A 56 5.30 -5.93 -16.01
C ARG A 56 4.05 -5.58 -16.79
N SER A 57 3.71 -6.44 -17.75
CA SER A 57 2.54 -6.28 -18.63
C SER A 57 1.50 -7.37 -18.41
N GLU A 58 1.88 -8.45 -17.73
CA GLU A 58 1.06 -9.61 -17.39
C GLU A 58 0.07 -9.29 -16.28
N ASP A 59 -1.01 -10.07 -16.22
CA ASP A 59 -1.96 -9.98 -15.12
C ASP A 59 -1.40 -10.66 -13.86
N ILE A 60 -1.06 -9.85 -12.86
CA ILE A 60 -0.50 -10.32 -11.59
C ILE A 60 -1.53 -11.16 -10.78
N PHE A 61 -2.83 -10.92 -10.96
CA PHE A 61 -3.85 -11.64 -10.21
C PHE A 61 -4.02 -13.09 -10.68
N SER A 62 -3.71 -13.38 -11.95
CA SER A 62 -3.73 -14.74 -12.49
C SER A 62 -2.45 -15.54 -12.21
N MET A 63 -1.39 -14.89 -11.69
CA MET A 63 -0.14 -15.58 -11.39
C MET A 63 -0.27 -16.48 -10.16
N SER A 64 0.36 -17.66 -10.22
CA SER A 64 0.55 -18.50 -9.04
C SER A 64 1.55 -17.86 -8.07
N ASP A 65 1.57 -18.32 -6.82
CA ASP A 65 2.51 -17.81 -5.83
C ASP A 65 3.97 -18.16 -6.19
N GLU A 66 4.20 -19.29 -6.87
CA GLU A 66 5.53 -19.64 -7.40
C GLU A 66 5.97 -18.67 -8.51
N GLU A 67 5.07 -18.30 -9.42
CA GLU A 67 5.35 -17.33 -10.48
C GLU A 67 5.66 -15.95 -9.92
N ARG A 68 4.88 -15.50 -8.92
CA ARG A 68 5.14 -14.24 -8.21
C ARG A 68 6.51 -14.24 -7.54
N THR A 69 6.84 -15.33 -6.85
CA THR A 69 8.13 -15.49 -6.15
C THR A 69 9.30 -15.48 -7.13
N LYS A 70 9.19 -16.21 -8.25
CA LYS A 70 10.19 -16.24 -9.33
C LYS A 70 10.46 -14.84 -9.91
N HIS A 71 9.49 -13.95 -9.81
CA HIS A 71 9.54 -12.60 -10.35
C HIS A 71 9.79 -11.52 -9.30
N ASP A 72 10.10 -11.89 -8.05
CA ASP A 72 10.27 -11.00 -6.90
C ASP A 72 9.08 -10.02 -6.74
N ILE A 73 7.87 -10.51 -7.03
CA ILE A 73 6.65 -9.72 -6.87
C ILE A 73 6.21 -9.81 -5.41
N LYS A 74 6.36 -8.70 -4.70
CA LYS A 74 5.89 -8.56 -3.32
C LYS A 74 4.45 -8.07 -3.32
N MET A 75 3.61 -8.79 -2.58
CA MET A 75 2.22 -8.38 -2.35
C MET A 75 2.17 -7.25 -1.32
N LEU A 76 1.16 -6.39 -1.45
CA LEU A 76 0.86 -5.39 -0.43
C LEU A 76 0.41 -6.06 0.88
N PRO A 77 0.53 -5.38 2.02
CA PRO A 77 -0.04 -5.84 3.27
C PRO A 77 -1.51 -6.25 3.12
N SER A 78 -1.89 -7.39 3.68
CA SER A 78 -3.22 -7.98 3.55
C SER A 78 -4.23 -7.43 4.56
N SER A 79 -3.74 -6.74 5.59
CA SER A 79 -4.54 -6.18 6.66
C SER A 79 -4.04 -4.81 7.09
N LEU A 80 -4.91 -4.04 7.74
CA LEU A 80 -4.51 -2.77 8.37
C LEU A 80 -3.40 -2.99 9.39
N LYS A 81 -3.43 -4.09 10.15
CA LYS A 81 -2.36 -4.42 11.10
C LYS A 81 -1.00 -4.53 10.42
N GLU A 82 -0.90 -5.33 9.35
CA GLU A 82 0.35 -5.49 8.61
C GLU A 82 0.81 -4.18 7.98
N ALA A 83 -0.11 -3.39 7.42
CA ALA A 83 0.22 -2.08 6.86
C ALA A 83 0.80 -1.12 7.91
N LEU A 84 0.28 -1.14 9.14
CA LEU A 84 0.81 -0.36 10.25
C LEU A 84 2.17 -0.87 10.73
N ASP A 85 2.38 -2.19 10.75
CA ASP A 85 3.67 -2.80 11.08
C ASP A 85 4.74 -2.39 10.04
N CYS A 86 4.40 -2.38 8.74
CA CYS A 86 5.28 -1.87 7.68
C CYS A 86 5.58 -0.38 7.81
N LEU A 87 4.55 0.45 8.09
CA LEU A 87 4.73 1.89 8.26
C LEU A 87 5.66 2.22 9.44
N GLU A 88 5.47 1.54 10.58
CA GLU A 88 6.28 1.76 11.78
C GLU A 88 7.76 1.44 11.56
N ALA A 89 8.06 0.47 10.70
CA ALA A 89 9.42 0.09 10.32
C ALA A 89 10.06 1.01 9.26
N ASP A 90 9.28 1.86 8.60
CA ASP A 90 9.76 2.72 7.50
C ASP A 90 10.17 4.12 7.99
N SER A 91 11.45 4.27 8.30
CA SER A 91 12.01 5.57 8.73
C SER A 91 11.80 6.71 7.71
N VAL A 92 11.78 6.41 6.39
CA VAL A 92 11.64 7.47 5.36
C VAL A 92 10.27 8.12 5.46
N ILE A 93 9.23 7.30 5.60
CA ILE A 93 7.85 7.79 5.70
C ILE A 93 7.57 8.33 7.09
N MET A 94 8.07 7.68 8.15
CA MET A 94 7.91 8.14 9.54
C MET A 94 8.52 9.54 9.74
N ASP A 95 9.71 9.79 9.20
CA ASP A 95 10.38 11.10 9.31
C ASP A 95 9.71 12.16 8.43
N ALA A 96 9.24 11.78 7.23
CA ALA A 96 8.57 12.71 6.33
C ALA A 96 7.21 13.21 6.85
N ILE A 97 6.43 12.34 7.48
CA ILE A 97 5.15 12.70 8.12
C ILE A 97 5.40 13.52 9.41
N GLY A 98 6.55 13.31 10.06
CA GLY A 98 6.87 13.82 11.38
C GLY A 98 6.64 12.73 12.44
N PRO A 99 7.68 12.34 13.21
CA PRO A 99 7.62 11.17 14.09
C PRO A 99 6.47 11.19 15.10
N ASP A 100 6.11 12.35 15.64
CA ASP A 100 5.00 12.47 16.59
C ASP A 100 3.64 12.28 15.94
N ILE A 101 3.45 12.82 14.74
CA ILE A 101 2.22 12.65 13.97
C ILE A 101 2.09 11.18 13.55
N ALA A 102 3.16 10.59 13.03
CA ALA A 102 3.17 9.21 12.57
C ALA A 102 2.89 8.21 13.72
N ARG A 103 3.54 8.37 14.88
CA ARG A 103 3.28 7.54 16.07
C ARG A 103 1.84 7.65 16.56
N ASN A 104 1.29 8.87 16.61
CA ASN A 104 -0.11 9.07 17.02
C ASN A 104 -1.08 8.48 15.99
N TYR A 105 -0.79 8.61 14.71
CA TYR A 105 -1.57 7.99 13.63
C TYR A 105 -1.59 6.46 13.77
N ILE A 106 -0.42 5.84 13.93
CA ILE A 106 -0.29 4.38 14.13
C ILE A 106 -1.08 3.95 15.37
N LYS A 107 -0.92 4.65 16.49
CA LYS A 107 -1.67 4.35 17.73
C LYS A 107 -3.18 4.40 17.51
N LEU A 108 -3.67 5.43 16.82
CA LEU A 108 -5.09 5.58 16.51
C LEU A 108 -5.59 4.43 15.63
N LYS A 109 -4.86 4.10 14.56
CA LYS A 109 -5.24 3.05 13.61
C LYS A 109 -5.10 1.63 14.18
N ARG A 110 -4.14 1.38 15.08
CA ARG A 110 -4.07 0.12 15.84
C ARG A 110 -5.28 -0.05 16.76
N LYS A 111 -5.76 1.03 17.38
CA LYS A 111 -7.00 0.99 18.17
C LYS A 111 -8.21 0.64 17.31
N GLU A 112 -8.34 1.29 16.14
CA GLU A 112 -9.38 0.99 15.15
C GLU A 112 -9.35 -0.48 14.72
N TRP A 113 -8.16 -1.02 14.39
CA TRP A 113 -7.98 -2.43 14.06
C TRP A 113 -8.43 -3.35 15.20
N ASN A 114 -7.97 -3.11 16.43
CA ASN A 114 -8.33 -3.95 17.58
C ASN A 114 -9.83 -3.91 17.91
N GLN A 115 -10.50 -2.78 17.63
CA GLN A 115 -11.95 -2.69 17.76
C GLN A 115 -12.63 -3.60 16.74
N TYR A 116 -12.21 -3.55 15.48
CA TYR A 116 -12.73 -4.43 14.43
C TYR A 116 -12.42 -5.91 14.70
N SER A 117 -11.16 -6.28 14.91
CA SER A 117 -10.72 -7.67 14.91
C SER A 117 -11.10 -8.46 16.15
N ASN A 118 -11.29 -7.80 17.30
CA ASN A 118 -11.48 -8.49 18.58
C ASN A 118 -12.89 -8.33 19.17
N HIS A 119 -13.67 -7.35 18.69
CA HIS A 119 -14.94 -6.99 19.34
C HIS A 119 -16.15 -7.03 18.41
N ILE A 120 -15.96 -7.28 17.12
CA ILE A 120 -17.04 -7.39 16.15
C ILE A 120 -17.16 -8.85 15.75
N VAL A 121 -18.32 -9.45 16.01
CA VAL A 121 -18.75 -10.67 15.30
C VAL A 121 -19.42 -10.20 14.04
N THR A 122 -18.84 -10.56 12.90
CA THR A 122 -19.37 -10.22 11.59
C THR A 122 -20.61 -11.07 11.29
N GLU A 123 -21.48 -10.56 10.42
CA GLU A 123 -22.66 -11.30 9.96
C GLU A 123 -22.25 -12.63 9.29
N TRP A 124 -21.15 -12.63 8.53
CA TRP A 124 -20.60 -13.86 7.93
C TRP A 124 -20.21 -14.91 8.99
N GLU A 125 -19.53 -14.51 10.08
CA GLU A 125 -19.19 -15.45 11.16
C GLU A 125 -20.46 -15.99 11.85
N TRP A 126 -21.45 -15.13 12.07
CA TRP A 126 -22.74 -15.55 12.62
C TRP A 126 -23.41 -16.59 11.70
N GLU A 127 -23.55 -16.28 10.42
CA GLU A 127 -24.16 -17.17 9.43
C GLU A 127 -23.46 -18.53 9.34
N MET A 128 -22.12 -18.55 9.40
CA MET A 128 -21.32 -19.76 9.27
C MET A 128 -21.30 -20.65 10.51
N TYR A 129 -21.35 -20.04 11.71
CA TYR A 129 -21.05 -20.74 12.96
C TYR A 129 -22.20 -20.76 13.98
N GLN A 130 -23.32 -20.06 13.77
CA GLN A 130 -24.42 -20.00 14.76
C GLN A 130 -25.03 -21.36 15.14
N ASP A 131 -25.03 -22.32 14.21
CA ASP A 131 -25.64 -23.64 14.36
C ASP A 131 -24.62 -24.76 14.62
N LEU A 132 -23.32 -24.42 14.74
CA LEU A 132 -22.25 -25.36 15.11
C LEU A 132 -22.13 -25.50 16.63
#